data_AF-A0A821JDF0-F1
#
_entry.id   AF-A0A821JDF0-F1
#
_cell.length_a   1.000
_cell.length_b   1.000
_cell.length_c   1.000
_cell.angle_alpha   90.00
_cell.angle_beta   90.00
_cell.angle_gamma   90.00
#
_symmetry.space_group_name_H-M   'P 1'
#
loop_
_entity.id
_entity.type
_entity.pdbx_description
1 polymer ?
#
loop_
_entity_poly.entity_id
_entity_poly.type
_entity_poly.pdbx_seq_one_letter_code
_entity_poly.pdbx_strand_id
1 'polypeptide(L)'
;ILIDNIDCYGVAMDEQRYLYVSDDEKHEVRRYQLGEKNGTRVAGGNGQGGGLNQLNWPTYLFVDRQQNVYVSDNNNHRVMKWVEGAKEGIVVAGGQGEGNALP
;
A
#
# COMPACT_ATOMS: atom_id res chain seq x y z
N ILE A 1 6.66 14.68 -13.83
CA ILE A 1 6.37 13.25 -14.13
C ILE A 1 4.87 13.20 -14.38
N LEU A 2 4.45 12.77 -15.57
CA LEU A 2 3.06 12.38 -15.80
C LEU A 2 3.01 10.88 -15.49
N ILE A 3 2.38 10.51 -14.38
CA ILE A 3 1.96 9.13 -14.13
C ILE A 3 0.51 9.11 -14.56
N ASP A 4 0.26 8.63 -15.78
CA ASP A 4 -1.08 8.58 -16.33
C ASP A 4 -1.75 7.27 -15.89
N ASN A 5 -3.05 7.33 -15.58
CA ASN A 5 -3.90 6.16 -15.31
C ASN A 5 -3.64 5.44 -13.96
N ILE A 6 -3.41 6.21 -12.89
CA ILE A 6 -3.50 5.72 -11.51
C ILE A 6 -4.52 6.58 -10.77
N ASP A 7 -5.61 5.95 -10.35
CA ASP A 7 -6.50 6.54 -9.35
C ASP A 7 -5.82 6.40 -7.99
N CYS A 8 -5.31 7.54 -7.51
CA CYS A 8 -4.44 7.61 -6.35
C CYS A 8 -5.15 8.34 -5.21
N TYR A 9 -5.33 7.65 -4.09
CA TYR A 9 -5.78 8.28 -2.84
C TYR A 9 -4.62 8.65 -1.90
N GLY A 10 -3.44 8.03 -2.04
CA GLY A 10 -2.28 8.33 -1.20
C GLY A 10 -0.94 8.21 -1.92
N VAL A 11 -0.06 9.16 -1.59
CA VAL A 11 1.34 9.18 -2.00
C VAL A 11 2.25 9.32 -0.80
N ALA A 12 3.42 8.68 -0.86
CA ALA A 12 4.50 8.84 0.11
C ALA A 12 5.85 8.88 -0.62
N MET A 13 6.87 9.44 0.02
CA MET A 13 8.24 9.46 -0.51
C MET A 13 9.21 9.01 0.57
N ASP A 14 10.19 8.18 0.22
CA ASP A 14 11.26 7.77 1.14
C ASP A 14 12.49 8.70 1.09
N GLU A 15 13.46 8.44 1.96
CA GLU A 15 14.71 9.21 2.04
C GLU A 15 15.59 9.06 0.78
N GLN A 16 15.37 7.99 0.00
CA GLN A 16 16.06 7.71 -1.26
C GLN A 16 15.38 8.38 -2.48
N ARG A 17 14.26 9.10 -2.26
CA ARG A 17 13.43 9.78 -3.26
C ARG A 17 12.69 8.84 -4.21
N TYR A 18 12.32 7.64 -3.74
CA TYR A 18 11.29 6.86 -4.41
C TYR A 18 9.91 7.36 -4.01
N LEU A 19 9.02 7.48 -5.00
CA LEU A 19 7.61 7.81 -4.81
C LEU A 19 6.81 6.51 -4.70
N TYR A 20 5.98 6.41 -3.68
CA TYR A 20 5.06 5.30 -3.46
C TYR A 20 3.65 5.81 -3.72
N VAL A 21 2.90 5.08 -4.52
CA VAL A 21 1.57 5.46 -4.98
C VAL A 21 0.63 4.28 -4.72
N SER A 22 -0.49 4.55 -4.05
CA SER A 22 -1.60 3.61 -3.95
C SER A 22 -2.36 3.61 -5.27
N ASP A 23 -2.59 2.44 -5.84
CA ASP A 23 -3.48 2.26 -6.98
C ASP A 23 -4.69 1.48 -6.49
N ASP A 24 -5.80 2.19 -6.30
CA ASP A 24 -6.99 1.64 -5.67
C ASP A 24 -7.76 0.72 -6.62
N GLU A 25 -7.80 1.02 -7.92
CA GLU A 25 -8.36 0.15 -8.97
C GLU A 25 -7.60 -1.17 -9.09
N LYS A 26 -6.26 -1.13 -8.98
CA LYS A 26 -5.43 -2.35 -9.03
C LYS A 26 -5.29 -3.04 -7.69
N HIS A 27 -5.75 -2.42 -6.61
CA HIS A 27 -5.60 -2.91 -5.24
C HIS A 27 -4.14 -3.24 -4.89
N GLU A 28 -3.25 -2.29 -5.20
CA GLU A 28 -1.81 -2.46 -5.00
C GLU A 28 -1.12 -1.15 -4.63
N VAL A 29 0.14 -1.26 -4.22
CA VAL A 29 1.03 -0.11 -4.05
C VAL A 29 2.23 -0.29 -4.97
N ARG A 30 2.60 0.79 -5.64
CA ARG A 30 3.75 0.83 -6.55
C ARG A 30 4.78 1.84 -6.11
N ARG A 31 6.05 1.48 -6.27
CA ARG A 31 7.24 2.33 -6.04
C ARG A 31 7.80 2.79 -7.38
N TYR A 32 8.09 4.07 -7.49
CA TYR A 32 8.63 4.72 -8.68
C TYR A 32 9.91 5.48 -8.35
N GLN A 33 10.94 5.30 -9.15
CA GLN A 33 12.04 6.26 -9.19
C GLN A 33 11.60 7.54 -9.92
N LEU A 34 12.18 8.69 -9.56
CA LEU A 34 11.92 9.93 -10.28
C LEU A 34 12.24 9.78 -11.78
N GLY A 35 11.22 9.90 -12.64
CA GLY A 35 11.31 9.76 -14.09
C GLY A 35 10.94 8.36 -14.62
N GLU A 36 10.72 7.38 -13.73
CA GLU A 36 10.22 6.07 -14.07
C GLU A 36 8.72 6.13 -14.44
N LYS A 37 8.35 5.41 -15.50
CA LYS A 37 6.94 5.30 -15.94
C LYS A 37 6.24 4.07 -15.40
N ASN A 38 7.00 2.98 -15.20
CA ASN A 38 6.48 1.69 -14.79
C ASN A 38 6.98 1.36 -13.40
N GLY A 39 6.20 1.71 -12.37
CA GLY A 39 6.58 1.46 -11.00
C GLY A 39 6.60 -0.03 -10.67
N THR A 40 7.46 -0.40 -9.72
CA THR A 40 7.55 -1.75 -9.17
C THR A 40 6.47 -1.97 -8.12
N ARG A 41 5.75 -3.08 -8.19
CA ARG A 41 4.76 -3.46 -7.16
C ARG A 41 5.48 -3.83 -5.86
N VAL A 42 5.05 -3.22 -4.76
CA VAL A 42 5.65 -3.42 -3.43
C VAL A 42 4.65 -3.89 -2.37
N ALA A 43 3.35 -3.82 -2.66
CA ALA A 43 2.31 -4.41 -1.82
C ALA A 43 1.08 -4.83 -2.64
N GLY A 44 0.40 -5.88 -2.18
CA GLY A 44 -0.89 -6.32 -2.74
C GLY A 44 -0.79 -6.85 -4.17
N GLY A 45 -1.86 -6.60 -4.94
CA GLY A 45 -1.90 -6.93 -6.36
C GLY A 45 -2.14 -8.40 -6.70
N ASN A 46 -2.70 -9.17 -5.78
CA ASN A 46 -3.26 -10.50 -6.05
C ASN A 46 -4.80 -10.45 -6.14
N GLY A 47 -5.31 -9.37 -6.74
CA GLY A 47 -6.73 -9.05 -6.77
C GLY A 47 -7.26 -8.45 -5.47
N GLN A 48 -8.50 -7.97 -5.53
CA GLN A 48 -9.24 -7.47 -4.37
C GLN A 48 -9.48 -8.60 -3.37
N GLY A 49 -9.23 -8.36 -2.08
CA GLY A 49 -9.61 -9.32 -1.04
C GLY A 49 -8.95 -9.08 0.32
N GLY A 50 -9.26 -9.96 1.27
CA GLY A 50 -8.80 -9.90 2.67
C GLY A 50 -7.58 -10.76 2.97
N GLY A 51 -7.03 -11.50 2.00
CA GLY A 51 -5.81 -12.28 2.19
C GLY A 51 -4.62 -11.41 2.59
N LEU A 52 -3.58 -11.99 3.21
CA LEU A 52 -2.38 -11.24 3.59
C LEU A 52 -1.57 -10.76 2.37
N ASN A 53 -1.77 -11.40 1.22
CA ASN A 53 -1.20 -11.01 -0.06
C ASN A 53 -2.15 -10.15 -0.93
N GLN A 54 -3.30 -9.73 -0.38
CA GLN A 54 -4.32 -8.93 -1.06
C GLN A 54 -4.56 -7.61 -0.33
N LEU A 55 -5.12 -6.65 -1.05
CA LEU A 55 -5.62 -5.38 -0.52
C LEU A 55 -7.03 -5.15 -1.06
N ASN A 56 -7.76 -4.23 -0.44
CA ASN A 56 -9.10 -3.83 -0.83
C ASN A 56 -9.27 -2.33 -0.61
N TRP A 57 -9.23 -1.57 -1.72
CA TRP A 57 -9.15 -0.10 -1.71
C TRP A 57 -8.07 0.45 -0.78
N PRO A 58 -6.78 0.21 -1.08
CA PRO A 58 -5.70 0.85 -0.34
C PRO A 58 -5.73 2.37 -0.57
N THR A 59 -5.64 3.16 0.50
CA THR A 59 -5.72 4.63 0.41
C THR A 59 -4.42 5.31 0.85
N TYR A 60 -4.18 5.42 2.16
CA TYR A 60 -3.04 6.13 2.69
C TYR A 60 -1.81 5.24 2.83
N LEU A 61 -0.64 5.88 2.67
CA LEU A 61 0.67 5.23 2.72
C LEU A 61 1.58 5.93 3.73
N PHE A 62 2.40 5.15 4.42
CA PHE A 62 3.57 5.64 5.15
C PHE A 62 4.75 4.72 4.85
N VAL A 63 5.94 5.29 4.71
CA VAL A 63 7.17 4.53 4.48
C VAL A 63 8.16 4.87 5.59
N ASP A 64 8.64 3.86 6.30
CA ASP A 64 9.63 4.05 7.36
C ASP A 64 11.07 4.07 6.81
N ARG A 65 12.04 4.38 7.68
CA ARG A 65 13.47 4.44 7.30
C ARG A 65 14.06 3.10 6.86
N GLN A 66 13.39 2.00 7.16
CA GLN A 66 13.77 0.65 6.73
C GLN A 66 13.07 0.29 5.41
N GLN A 67 12.41 1.26 4.75
CA GLN A 67 11.62 1.10 3.53
C GLN A 67 10.45 0.12 3.68
N ASN A 68 9.96 -0.07 4.91
CA ASN A 68 8.71 -0.81 5.07
C ASN A 68 7.54 0.09 4.68
N VAL A 69 6.61 -0.46 3.90
CA VAL A 69 5.42 0.24 3.43
C VAL A 69 4.24 -0.11 4.33
N TYR A 70 3.64 0.90 4.95
CA TYR A 70 2.42 0.78 5.73
C TYR A 70 1.28 1.27 4.87
N VAL A 71 0.25 0.44 4.72
CA VAL A 71 -0.89 0.66 3.84
C VAL A 71 -2.16 0.63 4.66
N SER A 72 -2.95 1.69 4.57
CA SER A 72 -4.33 1.68 5.04
C SER A 72 -5.18 0.88 4.06
N ASP A 73 -5.47 -0.37 4.41
CA ASP A 73 -6.27 -1.32 3.63
C ASP A 73 -7.75 -1.12 3.97
N ASN A 74 -8.34 -0.09 3.34
CA ASN A 74 -9.49 0.65 3.88
C ASN A 74 -10.74 -0.22 4.09
N ASN A 75 -11.13 -0.97 3.06
CA ASN A 75 -12.33 -1.83 3.13
C ASN A 75 -12.10 -3.12 3.93
N ASN A 76 -10.85 -3.44 4.24
CA ASN A 76 -10.52 -4.52 5.16
C ASN A 76 -10.35 -4.02 6.60
N HIS A 77 -10.54 -2.73 6.85
CA HIS A 77 -10.48 -2.08 8.17
C HIS A 77 -9.20 -2.40 8.93
N ARG A 78 -8.06 -2.43 8.23
CA ARG A 78 -6.77 -2.80 8.79
C ARG A 78 -5.64 -1.93 8.24
N VAL A 79 -4.53 -1.93 8.96
CA VAL A 79 -3.25 -1.41 8.48
C VAL A 79 -2.30 -2.58 8.25
N MET A 80 -1.76 -2.64 7.03
CA MET A 80 -0.84 -3.68 6.61
C MET A 80 0.58 -3.11 6.49
N LYS A 81 1.57 -3.80 7.05
CA LYS A 81 2.99 -3.54 6.82
C LYS A 81 3.54 -4.52 5.79
N TRP A 82 4.25 -4.01 4.79
CA TRP A 82 4.96 -4.78 3.79
C TRP A 82 6.45 -4.48 3.86
N VAL A 83 7.25 -5.54 3.99
CA VAL A 83 8.71 -5.47 3.90
C VAL A 83 9.10 -5.63 2.43
N GLU A 84 10.16 -4.98 1.99
CA GLU A 84 10.65 -5.11 0.61
C GLU A 84 10.85 -6.59 0.23
N GLY A 85 10.29 -6.99 -0.91
CA GLY A 85 10.35 -8.37 -1.42
C GLY A 85 9.42 -9.37 -0.75
N ALA A 86 8.63 -8.96 0.25
CA ALA A 86 7.63 -9.84 0.86
C ALA A 86 6.53 -10.23 -0.13
N LYS A 87 6.06 -11.49 -0.05
CA LYS A 87 4.91 -11.98 -0.83
C LYS A 87 3.57 -11.66 -0.19
N GLU A 88 3.60 -11.35 1.10
CA GLU A 88 2.44 -11.14 1.97
C GLU A 88 2.77 -10.01 2.94
N GLY A 89 1.77 -9.25 3.36
CA GLY A 89 1.90 -8.25 4.41
C GLY A 89 1.62 -8.81 5.80
N ILE A 90 1.88 -7.96 6.79
CA ILE A 90 1.64 -8.22 8.21
C ILE A 90 0.58 -7.24 8.68
N VAL A 91 -0.50 -7.75 9.30
CA VAL A 91 -1.47 -6.88 9.97
C VAL A 91 -0.81 -6.25 11.19
N VAL A 92 -0.71 -4.93 11.22
CA VAL A 92 -0.10 -4.19 12.35
C VAL A 92 -1.13 -3.43 13.20
N ALA A 93 -2.34 -3.23 12.67
CA ALA A 93 -3.49 -2.69 13.40
C ALA A 93 -4.80 -3.08 12.70
N GLY A 94 -5.90 -3.16 13.46
CA GLY A 94 -7.24 -3.40 12.94
C GLY A 94 -7.51 -4.84 12.46
N GLY A 95 -8.46 -4.99 11.53
CA GLY A 95 -8.85 -6.27 10.93
C GLY A 95 -10.11 -6.91 11.52
N GLN A 96 -10.85 -6.18 12.36
CA GLN A 96 -12.07 -6.67 13.03
C GLN A 96 -13.34 -5.89 12.61
N GLY A 97 -13.33 -5.29 11.41
CA GLY A 97 -14.43 -4.46 10.92
C GLY A 97 -14.37 -3.01 11.40
N GLU A 98 -15.43 -2.25 11.11
CA GLU A 98 -15.59 -0.87 11.54
C GLU A 98 -15.93 -0.77 13.04
N GLY A 99 -15.42 0.26 13.73
CA GLY A 99 -15.92 0.69 15.04
C GLY A 99 -15.14 0.20 16.28
N ASN A 100 -15.59 0.68 17.45
CA ASN A 100 -14.88 0.87 18.73
C ASN A 100 -14.37 -0.38 19.47
N ALA A 101 -14.02 -1.45 18.77
CA ALA A 101 -13.33 -2.59 19.36
C ALA A 101 -11.86 -2.21 19.63
N LEU A 102 -11.63 -1.37 20.64
CA LEU A 102 -10.39 -1.46 21.40
C LEU A 102 -10.51 -2.71 22.29
N PRO A 103 -9.48 -3.55 22.42
CA PRO A 103 -9.36 -4.39 23.61
C PRO A 103 -9.29 -3.54 24.88
#